data_AF-A0A3P1BCI5-F1
#
_entry.id   AF-A0A3P1BCI5-F1
#
_cell.length_a   1.000
_cell.length_b   1.000
_cell.length_c   1.000
_cell.angle_alpha   90.00
_cell.angle_beta   90.00
_cell.angle_gamma   90.00
#
_symmetry.space_group_name_H-M   'P 1'
#
loop_
_entity.id
_entity.type
_entity.pdbx_description
1 polymer ?
#
loop_
_entity_poly.entity_id
_entity_poly.type
_entity_poly.pdbx_seq_one_letter_code
_entity_poly.pdbx_strand_id
1 'polypeptide(L)'
;MKNKALTVLSVDLNSYKTHPPLLVISASAEMAHGGYLRAYLVPYVYITPPIDGIWDFDFVGEYPDNGVRTDVITIAIAEPFLWKDYPRGVRGIRIHGSLNKLTRLISQKSEVLFSVDGGDLPRGI
;
A
#
# COMPACT_ATOMS: atom_id res chain seq x y z
N MET A 1 -12.45 9.10 14.39
CA MET A 1 -12.66 7.63 14.67
C MET A 1 -12.11 6.76 13.52
N LYS A 2 -11.57 5.57 13.79
CA LYS A 2 -10.96 4.66 12.79
C LYS A 2 -11.82 3.42 12.57
N ASN A 3 -12.03 3.01 11.32
CA ASN A 3 -12.80 1.81 10.97
C ASN A 3 -12.06 0.97 9.92
N LYS A 4 -12.07 -0.35 10.11
CA LYS A 4 -11.55 -1.30 9.13
C LYS A 4 -12.45 -1.32 7.89
N ALA A 5 -11.86 -1.52 6.71
CA ALA A 5 -12.61 -1.70 5.48
C ALA A 5 -13.52 -2.92 5.55
N LEU A 6 -14.56 -2.95 4.72
CA LEU A 6 -15.37 -4.16 4.51
C LEU A 6 -14.58 -5.14 3.65
N THR A 7 -14.32 -4.76 2.40
CA THR A 7 -13.76 -5.65 1.38
C THR A 7 -12.54 -4.98 0.74
N VAL A 8 -11.38 -5.61 0.80
CA VAL A 8 -10.21 -5.19 0.02
C VAL A 8 -10.45 -5.56 -1.45
N LEU A 9 -10.29 -4.58 -2.34
CA LEU A 9 -10.54 -4.72 -3.77
C LEU A 9 -9.27 -4.95 -4.57
N SER A 10 -8.20 -4.21 -4.25
CA SER A 10 -6.91 -4.33 -4.93
C SER A 10 -5.73 -4.19 -3.96
N VAL A 11 -4.64 -4.87 -4.31
CA VAL A 11 -3.34 -4.76 -3.63
C VAL A 11 -2.25 -4.76 -4.70
N ASP A 12 -1.53 -3.65 -4.81
CA ASP A 12 -0.44 -3.43 -5.76
C ASP A 12 0.87 -3.21 -5.01
N LEU A 13 1.91 -3.91 -5.46
CA LEU A 13 3.24 -3.90 -4.85
C LEU A 13 4.27 -3.49 -5.88
N ASN A 14 5.00 -2.40 -5.59
CA ASN A 14 6.11 -1.93 -6.41
C ASN A 14 7.39 -1.93 -5.57
N SER A 15 8.35 -2.78 -5.95
CA SER A 15 9.66 -2.85 -5.29
C SER A 15 10.71 -2.08 -6.09
N TYR A 16 11.41 -1.16 -5.44
CA TYR A 16 12.45 -0.35 -6.04
C TYR A 16 13.82 -0.72 -5.47
N LYS A 17 14.79 -0.95 -6.36
CA LYS A 17 16.19 -1.23 -6.03
C LYS A 17 16.94 0.06 -5.64
N THR A 18 16.50 0.69 -4.58
CA THR A 18 17.14 1.86 -3.96
C THR A 18 18.07 1.40 -2.82
N HIS A 19 18.88 2.32 -2.28
CA HIS A 19 19.76 2.05 -1.14
C HIS A 19 19.39 3.01 0.02
N PRO A 20 18.61 2.57 1.02
CA PRO A 20 18.06 1.22 1.24
C PRO A 20 16.87 0.89 0.32
N PRO A 21 16.52 -0.40 0.10
CA PRO A 21 15.43 -0.80 -0.78
C PRO A 21 14.09 -0.26 -0.29
N LEU A 22 13.18 0.00 -1.24
CA LEU A 22 11.86 0.56 -0.97
C LEU A 22 10.78 -0.34 -1.56
N LEU A 23 9.80 -0.71 -0.74
CA LEU A 23 8.56 -1.33 -1.18
C LEU A 23 7.42 -0.32 -1.02
N VAL A 24 6.72 -0.04 -2.12
CA VAL A 24 5.51 0.78 -2.14
C VAL A 24 4.31 -0.14 -2.21
N ILE A 25 3.41 0.00 -1.24
CA ILE A 25 2.18 -0.79 -1.12
C ILE A 25 1.00 0.14 -1.36
N SER A 26 0.23 -0.15 -2.39
CA SER A 26 -1.00 0.58 -2.73
C SER A 26 -2.19 -0.36 -2.63
N ALA A 27 -3.32 0.14 -2.16
CA ALA A 27 -4.53 -0.65 -2.01
C ALA A 27 -5.78 0.19 -2.17
N SER A 28 -6.86 -0.47 -2.59
CA SER A 28 -8.21 0.07 -2.57
C SER A 28 -9.17 -0.90 -1.87
N ALA A 29 -10.22 -0.36 -1.26
CA ALA A 29 -11.19 -1.15 -0.53
C ALA A 29 -12.58 -0.50 -0.49
N GLU A 30 -13.60 -1.33 -0.31
CA GLU A 30 -14.96 -0.90 0.04
C GLU A 30 -15.04 -0.58 1.52
N MET A 31 -15.64 0.57 1.81
CA MET A 31 -15.92 1.01 3.16
C MET A 31 -17.42 1.03 3.42
N ALA A 32 -17.83 0.75 4.66
CA ALA A 32 -19.23 0.57 5.03
C ALA A 32 -20.11 1.82 4.84
N HIS A 33 -19.49 2.99 4.85
CA HIS A 33 -20.15 4.29 4.83
C HIS A 33 -19.34 5.24 3.93
N GLY A 34 -19.86 6.42 3.60
CA GLY A 34 -19.07 7.48 2.96
C GLY A 34 -18.61 8.53 3.95
N GLY A 35 -17.78 9.47 3.49
CA GLY A 35 -17.29 10.61 4.30
C GLY A 35 -15.96 10.39 5.02
N TYR A 36 -15.20 9.35 4.66
CA TYR A 36 -13.83 9.18 5.15
C TYR A 36 -12.93 10.31 4.62
N LEU A 37 -12.12 10.91 5.50
CA LEU A 37 -11.16 11.93 5.10
C LEU A 37 -9.88 11.32 4.54
N ARG A 38 -9.50 10.17 5.10
CA ARG A 38 -8.27 9.47 4.77
C ARG A 38 -8.49 7.97 4.87
N ALA A 39 -7.75 7.23 4.06
CA ALA A 39 -7.60 5.80 4.18
C ALA A 39 -6.12 5.48 4.17
N TYR A 40 -5.69 4.51 4.95
CA TYR A 40 -4.30 4.13 5.08
C TYR A 40 -4.18 2.67 5.53
N LEU A 41 -2.97 2.13 5.40
CA LEU A 41 -2.65 0.77 5.82
C LEU A 41 -2.01 0.78 7.21
N VAL A 42 -2.48 -0.11 8.08
CA VAL A 42 -1.93 -0.29 9.43
C VAL A 42 -1.18 -1.62 9.48
N PRO A 43 0.15 -1.64 9.65
CA PRO A 43 0.91 -2.88 9.73
C PRO A 43 0.58 -3.64 11.01
N TYR A 44 0.52 -4.96 10.90
CA TYR A 44 0.51 -5.84 12.07
C TYR A 44 1.89 -5.80 12.73
N VAL A 45 1.91 -5.74 14.07
CA VAL A 45 3.15 -5.82 14.85
C VAL A 45 3.45 -7.28 15.13
N TYR A 46 4.63 -7.73 14.68
CA TYR A 46 5.11 -9.07 14.92
C TYR A 46 6.28 -9.06 15.89
N ILE A 47 6.25 -9.96 16.88
CA ILE A 47 7.40 -10.28 17.72
C ILE A 47 8.39 -11.14 16.93
N THR A 48 7.85 -12.12 16.20
CA THR A 48 8.63 -13.02 15.33
C THR A 48 8.18 -12.83 13.88
N PRO A 49 9.10 -12.69 12.91
CA PRO A 49 8.73 -12.55 11.50
C PRO A 49 7.78 -13.65 11.02
N PRO A 50 6.83 -13.33 10.11
CA PRO A 50 5.94 -14.34 9.52
C PRO A 50 6.72 -15.44 8.81
N ILE A 51 6.41 -16.70 9.14
CA ILE A 51 7.14 -17.86 8.59
C ILE A 51 6.95 -18.03 7.08
N ASP A 52 5.80 -17.61 6.56
CA ASP A 52 5.49 -17.64 5.12
C ASP A 52 6.11 -16.47 4.34
N GLY A 53 6.70 -15.50 5.05
CA GLY A 53 7.27 -14.27 4.50
C GLY A 53 6.20 -13.25 4.04
N ILE A 54 4.93 -13.43 4.42
CA ILE A 54 3.83 -12.56 4.03
C ILE A 54 3.45 -11.69 5.23
N TRP A 55 3.56 -10.36 5.06
CA TRP A 55 3.31 -9.41 6.14
C TRP A 55 1.88 -8.87 6.08
N ASP A 56 1.22 -8.82 7.23
CA ASP A 56 -0.18 -8.41 7.35
C ASP A 56 -0.36 -6.92 7.58
N PHE A 57 -1.40 -6.37 6.96
CA PHE A 57 -1.87 -5.00 7.14
C PHE A 57 -3.39 -4.99 7.27
N ASP A 58 -3.92 -4.06 8.07
CA ASP A 58 -5.32 -3.68 8.04
C ASP A 58 -5.53 -2.48 7.10
N PHE A 59 -6.57 -2.54 6.27
CA PHE A 59 -7.05 -1.35 5.57
C PHE A 59 -7.99 -0.58 6.50
N VAL A 60 -7.65 0.67 6.81
CA VAL A 60 -8.40 1.50 7.75
C VAL A 60 -8.77 2.83 7.11
N GLY A 61 -10.02 3.25 7.29
CA GLY A 61 -10.49 4.60 7.00
C GLY A 61 -10.66 5.42 8.27
N GLU A 62 -10.35 6.70 8.18
CA GLU A 62 -10.52 7.68 9.26
C GLU A 62 -11.64 8.66 8.95
N TYR A 63 -12.56 8.79 9.91
CA TYR A 63 -13.64 9.77 9.90
C TYR A 63 -13.26 11.04 10.63
N PRO A 64 -13.76 12.21 10.19
CA PRO A 64 -13.78 13.39 11.05
C PRO A 64 -14.62 13.07 12.29
N ASP A 65 -14.18 13.53 13.45
CA ASP A 65 -14.88 13.24 14.72
C ASP A 65 -16.29 13.85 14.79
N ASN A 66 -16.56 14.87 13.98
CA ASN A 66 -17.86 15.54 13.79
C ASN A 66 -18.37 15.49 12.34
N GLY A 67 -17.87 14.52 11.55
CA GLY A 67 -18.18 14.38 10.13
C GLY A 67 -19.56 13.79 9.85
N VAL A 68 -20.21 14.25 8.78
CA VAL A 68 -21.40 13.57 8.23
C VAL A 68 -20.95 12.24 7.64
N ARG A 69 -21.54 11.15 8.14
CA ARG A 69 -21.43 9.81 7.53
C ARG A 69 -22.61 9.60 6.61
N THR A 70 -22.36 9.01 5.46
CA THR A 70 -23.44 8.56 4.57
C THR A 70 -23.57 7.05 4.68
N ASP A 71 -24.79 6.54 4.64
CA ASP A 71 -25.08 5.10 4.69
C ASP A 71 -24.93 4.43 3.31
N VAL A 72 -23.90 4.83 2.57
CA VAL A 72 -23.60 4.35 1.23
C VAL A 72 -22.21 3.73 1.25
N ILE A 73 -22.07 2.53 0.71
CA ILE A 73 -20.76 1.89 0.53
C ILE A 73 -19.94 2.72 -0.45
N THR A 74 -18.70 3.06 -0.08
CA THR A 74 -17.79 3.84 -0.93
C THR A 74 -16.48 3.12 -1.15
N ILE A 75 -15.87 3.34 -2.31
CA ILE A 75 -14.51 2.90 -2.57
C ILE A 75 -13.54 3.94 -2.02
N ALA A 76 -12.59 3.50 -1.20
CA ALA A 76 -11.48 4.30 -0.72
C ALA A 76 -10.16 3.78 -1.29
N ILE A 77 -9.24 4.69 -1.56
CA ILE A 77 -7.86 4.39 -1.96
C ILE A 77 -6.97 4.79 -0.78
N ALA A 78 -6.13 3.87 -0.33
CA ALA A 78 -5.23 4.14 0.78
C ALA A 78 -4.08 5.07 0.32
N GLU A 79 -3.64 5.95 1.22
CA GLU A 79 -2.33 6.57 1.10
C GLU A 79 -1.26 5.46 0.93
N PRO A 80 -0.35 5.57 -0.05
CA PRO A 80 0.65 4.54 -0.28
C PRO A 80 1.53 4.31 0.96
N PHE A 81 1.67 3.06 1.37
CA PHE A 81 2.58 2.72 2.47
C PHE A 81 3.99 2.51 1.92
N LEU A 82 4.93 3.33 2.41
CA LEU A 82 6.33 3.31 1.99
C LEU A 82 7.17 2.52 3.00
N TRP A 83 7.46 1.26 2.69
CA TRP A 83 8.29 0.43 3.55
C TRP A 83 9.74 0.46 3.09
N LYS A 84 10.53 1.33 3.74
CA LYS A 84 11.98 1.41 3.55
C LYS A 84 12.68 0.34 4.38
N ASP A 85 13.76 -0.21 3.82
CA ASP A 85 14.64 -1.17 4.49
C ASP A 85 13.89 -2.37 5.10
N TYR A 86 12.91 -2.89 4.34
CA TYR A 86 12.11 -4.02 4.80
C TYR A 86 12.98 -5.29 4.98
N PRO A 87 12.65 -6.18 5.93
CA PRO A 87 13.49 -7.33 6.26
C PRO A 87 13.77 -8.24 5.07
N ARG A 88 14.94 -8.90 5.09
CA ARG A 88 15.21 -9.99 4.14
C ARG A 88 14.17 -11.10 4.32
N GLY A 89 13.70 -11.65 3.21
CA GLY A 89 12.70 -12.72 3.22
C GLY A 89 11.24 -12.25 3.18
N VAL A 90 10.98 -10.94 3.06
CA VAL A 90 9.64 -10.48 2.66
C VAL A 90 9.32 -11.02 1.27
N ARG A 91 8.25 -11.79 1.17
CA ARG A 91 7.76 -12.43 -0.06
C ARG A 91 6.49 -11.77 -0.58
N GLY A 92 5.71 -11.16 0.30
CA GLY A 92 4.44 -10.54 -0.08
C GLY A 92 3.75 -9.79 1.06
N ILE A 93 2.60 -9.22 0.72
CA ILE A 93 1.75 -8.44 1.61
C ILE A 93 0.35 -9.03 1.58
N ARG A 94 -0.28 -9.14 2.74
CA ARG A 94 -1.68 -9.51 2.89
C ARG A 94 -2.44 -8.39 3.59
N ILE A 95 -3.46 -7.87 2.92
CA ILE A 95 -4.29 -6.79 3.45
C ILE A 95 -5.63 -7.37 3.86
N HIS A 96 -6.05 -7.10 5.09
CA HIS A 96 -7.32 -7.56 5.65
C HIS A 96 -8.37 -6.48 5.60
N GLY A 97 -9.52 -6.85 5.05
CA GLY A 97 -10.82 -6.23 5.30
C GLY A 97 -11.55 -7.00 6.38
N SER A 98 -12.76 -6.55 6.71
CA SER A 98 -13.63 -7.23 7.68
C SER A 98 -14.26 -8.49 7.07
N LEU A 99 -14.48 -8.51 5.76
CA LEU A 99 -15.14 -9.59 5.03
C LEU A 99 -14.19 -10.44 4.18
N ASN A 100 -12.99 -9.95 3.89
CA ASN A 100 -12.00 -10.68 3.11
C ASN A 100 -10.57 -10.33 3.50
N LYS A 101 -9.62 -11.01 2.84
CA LYS A 101 -8.21 -10.64 2.82
C LYS A 101 -7.65 -10.90 1.44
N LEU A 102 -6.83 -10.00 0.93
CA LEU A 102 -6.15 -10.16 -0.36
C LEU A 102 -4.65 -10.25 -0.14
N THR A 103 -4.00 -11.21 -0.80
CA THR A 103 -2.56 -11.44 -0.73
C THR A 103 -1.93 -11.14 -2.08
N ARG A 104 -0.84 -10.38 -2.08
CA ARG A 104 -0.01 -10.11 -3.25
C ARG A 104 1.43 -10.48 -2.95
N LEU A 105 2.03 -11.27 -3.84
CA LEU A 105 3.47 -11.54 -3.77
C LEU A 105 4.23 -10.42 -4.47
N ILE A 106 5.43 -10.12 -4.00
CA ILE A 106 6.33 -9.20 -4.68
C ILE A 106 6.77 -9.87 -5.97
N SER A 107 6.24 -9.40 -7.10
CA SER A 107 6.78 -9.74 -8.42
C SER A 107 7.90 -8.76 -8.73
N GLN A 108 9.08 -9.25 -9.07
CA GLN A 108 10.14 -8.39 -9.60
C GLN A 108 9.71 -7.87 -10.97
N LYS A 109 9.01 -6.74 -11.01
CA LYS A 109 8.93 -5.93 -12.22
C LYS A 109 10.05 -4.90 -12.11
N SER A 110 11.18 -5.18 -12.73
CA SER A 110 12.26 -4.21 -12.87
C SER A 110 11.79 -3.14 -13.84
N GLU A 111 11.14 -2.09 -13.34
CA GLU A 111 11.06 -0.85 -14.11
C GLU A 111 12.42 -0.20 -13.99
N VAL A 112 13.18 -0.29 -15.10
CA VAL A 112 14.37 0.52 -15.30
C VAL A 112 13.89 1.96 -15.26
N LEU A 113 14.14 2.65 -14.15
CA LEU A 113 14.09 4.09 -14.14
C LEU A 113 15.16 4.53 -15.12
N PHE A 114 14.76 5.03 -16.29
CA PHE A 114 15.67 5.57 -17.27
C PHE A 114 16.57 6.60 -16.56
N SER A 115 17.87 6.29 -16.45
CA SER A 115 18.87 7.33 -16.23
C SER A 115 18.72 8.28 -17.41
N VAL A 116 18.30 9.52 -17.14
CA VAL A 116 18.51 10.60 -18.10
C VAL A 116 20.01 10.85 -18.06
N ASP A 117 20.76 10.08 -18.84
CA ASP A 117 22.14 10.41 -19.16
C ASP A 117 22.08 11.73 -19.93
N GLY A 118 22.31 12.82 -19.20
CA GLY A 118 22.49 14.15 -19.74
C GLY A 118 23.75 14.16 -20.59
N GLY A 119 23.58 13.95 -21.90
CA GLY A 119 24.67 14.01 -22.86
C GLY A 119 24.16 14.03 -24.29
N ASP A 120 23.74 15.20 -24.77
CA ASP A 120 24.43 15.90 -25.88
C ASP A 120 23.68 17.20 -26.21
N LEU A 121 24.35 18.35 -26.03
CA LEU A 121 23.97 19.58 -26.72
C LEU A 121 24.71 19.58 -28.06
N PRO A 122 24.02 19.66 -29.21
CA PRO A 122 24.71 19.75 -30.49
C PRO A 122 25.52 21.05 -30.52
N ARG A 123 26.84 20.91 -30.71
CA ARG A 123 27.68 22.05 -31.08
C ARG A 123 27.32 22.47 -32.50
N GLY A 124 26.50 23.51 -32.60
CA GLY A 124 26.35 24.27 -33.83
C GLY A 124 27.62 25.10 -34.05
N ILE A 125 28.33 24.79 -35.14
CA ILE A 125 29.20 25.73 -35.86
C ILE A 125 28.38 26.40 -36.95
#